data_AF-A0A838IIF2-F1
#
_entry.id   AF-A0A838IIF2-F1
#
_cell.length_a   1.000
_cell.length_b   1.000
_cell.length_c   1.000
_cell.angle_alpha   90.00
_cell.angle_beta   90.00
_cell.angle_gamma   90.00
#
_symmetry.space_group_name_H-M   'P 1'
#
loop_
_entity.id
_entity.type
_entity.pdbx_description
1 polymer ?
#
loop_
_entity_poly.entity_id
_entity_poly.type
_entity_poly.pdbx_seq_one_letter_code
_entity_poly.pdbx_strand_id
1 'polypeptide(L)'
;MNKSPKSSPCALVRAQRIGREAGALGFDWPTVVGALEKVDEEVGELRALLDRAESADERVAEELGDLLFAVVNVARKLDIDAEQALQSASVKFERRFAYVLNGLLASGRSPQSASLDEMEALWQQAKAIE
;
A
#
# COMPACT_ATOMS: atom_id res chain seq x y z
N MET A 1 -35.42 14.95 -8.16
CA MET A 1 -33.98 14.85 -8.47
C MET A 1 -33.45 13.60 -7.79
N ASN A 2 -33.35 12.50 -8.53
CA ASN A 2 -32.87 11.23 -8.02
C ASN A 2 -31.41 11.37 -7.59
N LYS A 3 -31.13 11.19 -6.30
CA LYS A 3 -29.77 10.94 -5.82
C LYS A 3 -29.40 9.55 -6.31
N SER A 4 -28.62 9.48 -7.40
CA SER A 4 -27.88 8.26 -7.74
C SER A 4 -27.11 7.77 -6.51
N PRO A 5 -26.98 6.45 -6.29
CA PRO A 5 -26.13 5.94 -5.23
C PRO A 5 -24.73 6.48 -5.49
N LYS A 6 -24.18 7.24 -4.53
CA LYS A 6 -22.77 7.60 -4.57
C LYS A 6 -22.02 6.27 -4.54
N SER A 7 -21.47 5.83 -5.68
CA SER A 7 -20.32 4.93 -5.61
C SER A 7 -19.31 5.66 -4.74
N SER A 8 -19.04 5.12 -3.56
CA SER A 8 -17.96 5.65 -2.75
C SER A 8 -16.71 5.55 -3.62
N PRO A 9 -16.04 6.67 -3.96
CA PRO A 9 -14.79 6.58 -4.71
C PRO A 9 -13.84 5.66 -3.96
N CYS A 10 -13.05 4.87 -4.68
CA CYS A 10 -12.00 4.05 -4.09
C CYS A 10 -11.19 4.90 -3.10
N ALA A 11 -10.79 4.30 -1.97
CA ALA A 11 -10.28 5.05 -0.84
C ALA A 11 -9.06 5.92 -1.21
N LEU A 12 -8.19 5.43 -2.09
CA LEU A 12 -7.01 6.17 -2.56
C LEU A 12 -7.41 7.33 -3.48
N VAL A 13 -8.36 7.12 -4.39
CA VAL A 13 -8.92 8.21 -5.22
C VAL A 13 -9.52 9.32 -4.36
N ARG A 14 -10.25 8.96 -3.30
CA ARG A 14 -10.80 9.92 -2.34
C ARG A 14 -9.68 10.68 -1.61
N ALA A 15 -8.70 9.98 -1.08
CA ALA A 15 -7.56 10.58 -0.38
C ALA A 15 -6.78 11.54 -1.28
N GLN A 16 -6.50 11.13 -2.52
CA GLN A 16 -5.79 11.94 -3.50
C GLN A 16 -6.59 13.18 -3.91
N ARG A 17 -7.94 13.08 -4.00
CA ARG A 17 -8.82 14.23 -4.23
C ARG A 17 -8.78 15.21 -3.05
N ILE A 18 -8.90 14.73 -1.81
CA ILE A 18 -8.83 15.57 -0.60
C ILE A 18 -7.48 16.31 -0.56
N GLY A 19 -6.37 15.63 -0.84
CA GLY A 19 -5.05 16.27 -0.90
C GLY A 19 -4.94 17.34 -2.00
N ARG A 20 -5.58 17.15 -3.15
CA ARG A 20 -5.64 18.18 -4.21
C ARG A 20 -6.47 19.39 -3.79
N GLU A 21 -7.62 19.17 -3.17
CA GLU A 21 -8.49 20.23 -2.65
C GLU A 21 -7.79 21.05 -1.57
N ALA A 22 -7.10 20.40 -0.64
CA ALA A 22 -6.30 21.07 0.39
C ALA A 22 -5.14 21.88 -0.22
N GLY A 23 -4.43 21.30 -1.19
CA GLY A 23 -3.31 21.99 -1.84
C GLY A 23 -3.72 23.21 -2.67
N ALA A 24 -4.91 23.17 -3.28
CA ALA A 24 -5.49 24.33 -3.96
C ALA A 24 -5.76 25.53 -3.02
N LEU A 25 -5.89 25.28 -1.72
CA LEU A 25 -6.03 26.32 -0.67
C LEU A 25 -4.69 26.74 -0.06
N GLY A 26 -3.57 26.21 -0.57
CA GLY A 26 -2.23 26.45 -0.02
C GLY A 26 -1.87 25.58 1.19
N PHE A 27 -2.73 24.63 1.57
CA PHE A 27 -2.43 23.64 2.61
C PHE A 27 -1.77 22.41 1.98
N ASP A 28 -0.47 22.54 1.69
CA ASP A 28 0.30 21.50 1.01
C ASP A 28 1.77 21.49 1.45
N TRP A 29 2.42 20.34 1.32
CA TRP A 29 3.88 20.25 1.44
C TRP A 29 4.54 20.95 0.25
N PRO A 30 5.62 21.73 0.45
CA PRO A 30 6.23 22.49 -0.65
C PRO A 30 6.89 21.58 -1.70
N THR A 31 7.36 20.40 -1.32
CA THR A 31 8.10 19.47 -2.19
C THR A 31 7.64 18.03 -1.97
N VAL A 32 7.96 17.14 -2.92
CA VAL A 32 7.78 15.69 -2.73
C VAL A 32 8.62 15.15 -1.58
N VAL A 33 9.80 15.74 -1.33
CA VAL A 33 10.66 15.38 -0.19
C VAL A 33 9.95 15.68 1.13
N GLY A 34 9.30 16.83 1.26
CA GLY A 34 8.50 17.14 2.46
C GLY A 34 7.31 16.19 2.65
N ALA A 35 6.72 15.69 1.57
CA ALA A 35 5.68 14.66 1.66
C ALA A 35 6.26 13.29 2.10
N LEU A 36 7.49 12.94 1.69
CA LEU A 36 8.20 11.73 2.15
C LEU A 36 8.61 11.84 3.62
N GLU A 37 9.07 13.01 4.07
CA GLU A 37 9.38 13.25 5.49
C GLU A 37 8.15 13.00 6.38
N LYS A 38 6.95 13.36 5.91
CA LYS A 38 5.71 13.03 6.63
C LYS A 38 5.45 11.51 6.65
N VAL A 39 5.76 10.77 5.59
CA VAL A 39 5.67 9.29 5.62
C VAL A 39 6.60 8.72 6.70
N ASP A 40 7.82 9.24 6.82
CA ASP A 40 8.76 8.79 7.85
C ASP A 40 8.26 9.10 9.28
N GLU A 41 7.62 10.25 9.47
CA GLU A 41 6.96 10.66 10.72
C GLU A 41 5.84 9.66 11.11
N GLU A 42 4.89 9.39 10.20
CA GLU A 42 3.78 8.46 10.42
C GLU A 42 4.25 7.01 10.69
N VAL A 43 5.34 6.57 10.02
CA VAL A 43 5.99 5.28 10.32
C VAL A 43 6.54 5.27 11.74
N GLY A 44 7.09 6.39 12.21
CA GLY A 44 7.58 6.55 13.57
C GLY A 44 6.46 6.45 14.61
N GLU A 45 5.34 7.15 14.37
CA GLU A 45 4.17 7.16 15.25
C GLU A 45 3.53 5.77 15.35
N LEU A 46 3.31 5.11 14.21
CA LEU A 46 2.82 3.72 14.17
C LEU A 46 3.73 2.75 14.93
N ARG A 47 5.07 2.85 14.75
CA ARG A 47 6.03 2.01 15.48
C ARG A 47 5.96 2.21 16.98
N ALA A 48 5.90 3.48 17.43
CA ALA A 48 5.83 3.80 18.85
C ALA A 48 4.57 3.26 19.53
N LEU A 49 3.45 3.17 18.79
CA LEU A 49 2.23 2.52 19.27
C LEU A 49 2.37 1.00 19.33
N LEU A 50 2.93 0.37 18.29
CA LEU A 50 3.10 -1.09 18.24
C LEU A 50 4.02 -1.62 19.34
N ASP A 51 4.97 -0.81 19.83
CA ASP A 51 5.81 -1.16 20.99
C ASP A 51 5.02 -1.25 22.31
N ARG A 52 3.78 -0.71 22.36
CA ARG A 52 3.00 -0.50 23.58
C ARG A 52 1.58 -1.05 23.53
N ALA A 53 1.06 -1.39 22.35
CA ALA A 53 -0.32 -1.76 22.11
C ALA A 53 -0.46 -3.14 21.46
N GLU A 54 -1.58 -3.81 21.70
CA GLU A 54 -1.96 -5.00 20.92
C GLU A 54 -2.40 -4.60 19.51
N SER A 55 -2.21 -5.50 18.53
CA SER A 55 -2.43 -5.25 17.10
C SER A 55 -3.89 -4.91 16.68
N ALA A 56 -4.81 -4.82 17.64
CA ALA A 56 -6.23 -4.51 17.42
C ALA A 56 -6.69 -3.21 18.13
N ASP A 57 -5.77 -2.37 18.60
CA ASP A 57 -6.08 -1.05 19.17
C ASP A 57 -6.56 -0.09 18.06
N GLU A 58 -7.65 0.65 18.32
CA GLU A 58 -8.21 1.64 17.39
C GLU A 58 -7.18 2.71 17.00
N ARG A 59 -6.26 3.04 17.91
CA ARG A 59 -5.16 3.99 17.64
C ARG A 59 -4.17 3.46 16.60
N VAL A 60 -3.90 2.15 16.59
CA VAL A 60 -3.05 1.54 15.55
C VAL A 60 -3.71 1.67 14.18
N ALA A 61 -5.04 1.53 14.11
CA ALA A 61 -5.77 1.70 12.87
C ALA A 61 -5.79 3.18 12.39
N GLU A 62 -5.85 4.13 13.32
CA GLU A 62 -5.76 5.58 13.04
C GLU A 62 -4.40 5.94 12.41
N GLU A 63 -3.28 5.62 13.09
CA GLU A 63 -1.94 5.90 12.58
C GLU A 63 -1.65 5.18 11.25
N LEU A 64 -2.15 3.95 11.09
CA LEU A 64 -2.04 3.25 9.81
C LEU A 64 -2.81 3.98 8.70
N GLY A 65 -3.97 4.55 9.03
CA GLY A 65 -4.74 5.38 8.11
C GLY A 65 -4.01 6.64 7.68
N ASP A 66 -3.35 7.32 8.62
CA ASP A 66 -2.57 8.53 8.36
C ASP A 66 -1.31 8.24 7.55
N LEU A 67 -0.62 7.13 7.83
CA LEU A 67 0.47 6.62 6.99
C LEU A 67 0.01 6.37 5.55
N LEU A 68 -1.13 5.70 5.34
CA LEU A 68 -1.68 5.48 4.00
C LEU A 68 -2.01 6.80 3.30
N PHE A 69 -2.55 7.78 4.04
CA PHE A 69 -2.87 9.10 3.51
C PHE A 69 -1.59 9.89 3.12
N ALA A 70 -0.54 9.80 3.92
CA ALA A 70 0.77 10.40 3.63
C ALA A 70 1.37 9.80 2.33
N VAL A 71 1.33 8.48 2.17
CA VAL A 71 1.79 7.79 0.94
C VAL A 71 0.98 8.23 -0.29
N VAL A 72 -0.34 8.40 -0.17
CA VAL A 72 -1.17 8.92 -1.27
C VAL A 72 -0.78 10.35 -1.64
N ASN A 73 -0.36 11.17 -0.67
CA ASN A 73 0.11 12.52 -0.95
C ASN A 73 1.47 12.55 -1.65
N VAL A 74 2.35 11.59 -1.38
CA VAL A 74 3.58 11.40 -2.18
C VAL A 74 3.22 11.09 -3.63
N ALA A 75 2.31 10.14 -3.87
CA ALA A 75 1.84 9.83 -5.22
C ALA A 75 1.22 11.06 -5.91
N ARG A 76 0.38 11.83 -5.20
CA ARG A 76 -0.19 13.09 -5.70
C ARG A 76 0.87 14.09 -6.13
N LYS A 77 1.92 14.28 -5.33
CA LYS A 77 3.02 15.23 -5.62
C LYS A 77 3.86 14.81 -6.83
N LEU A 78 3.93 13.50 -7.10
CA LEU A 78 4.58 12.92 -8.26
C LEU A 78 3.68 12.86 -9.51
N ASP A 79 2.44 13.35 -9.42
CA ASP A 79 1.42 13.22 -10.46
C ASP A 79 1.12 11.76 -10.84
N ILE A 80 1.21 10.85 -9.86
CA ILE A 80 0.90 9.43 -10.00
C ILE A 80 -0.53 9.17 -9.50
N ASP A 81 -1.30 8.40 -10.25
CA ASP A 81 -2.58 7.85 -9.79
C ASP A 81 -2.31 6.76 -8.75
N ALA A 82 -2.63 7.05 -7.48
CA ALA A 82 -2.35 6.15 -6.37
C ALA A 82 -3.13 4.83 -6.46
N GLU A 83 -4.36 4.87 -6.97
CA GLU A 83 -5.20 3.69 -7.14
C GLU A 83 -4.61 2.76 -8.21
N GLN A 84 -4.24 3.31 -9.37
CA GLN A 84 -3.62 2.53 -10.43
C GLN A 84 -2.23 2.03 -10.06
N ALA A 85 -1.46 2.81 -9.29
CA ALA A 85 -0.16 2.37 -8.79
C ALA A 85 -0.30 1.15 -7.88
N LEU A 86 -1.24 1.18 -6.94
CA LEU A 86 -1.51 0.04 -6.06
C LEU A 86 -2.05 -1.15 -6.85
N GLN A 87 -3.01 -0.94 -7.77
CA GLN A 87 -3.55 -2.01 -8.62
C GLN A 87 -2.44 -2.72 -9.40
N SER A 88 -1.53 -1.96 -10.01
CA SER A 88 -0.40 -2.51 -10.76
C SER A 88 0.56 -3.29 -9.87
N ALA A 89 0.81 -2.82 -8.65
CA ALA A 89 1.63 -3.54 -7.67
C ALA A 89 0.97 -4.86 -7.24
N SER A 90 -0.34 -4.86 -7.02
CA SER A 90 -1.12 -6.06 -6.66
C SER A 90 -1.11 -7.11 -7.77
N VAL A 91 -1.36 -6.71 -9.04
CA VAL A 91 -1.30 -7.64 -10.19
C VAL A 91 0.10 -8.26 -10.33
N LYS A 92 1.15 -7.46 -10.12
CA LYS A 92 2.53 -7.96 -10.12
C LYS A 92 2.77 -8.97 -9.00
N PHE A 93 2.27 -8.70 -7.80
CA PHE A 93 2.35 -9.63 -6.67
C PHE A 93 1.61 -10.93 -6.98
N GLU A 94 0.36 -10.86 -7.46
CA GLU A 94 -0.45 -12.02 -7.83
C GLU A 94 0.26 -12.92 -8.85
N ARG A 95 0.86 -12.32 -9.90
CA ARG A 95 1.61 -13.08 -10.91
C ARG A 95 2.80 -13.82 -10.30
N ARG A 96 3.58 -13.14 -9.46
CA ARG A 96 4.75 -13.75 -8.80
C ARG A 96 4.35 -14.83 -7.81
N PHE A 97 3.29 -14.58 -7.04
CA PHE A 97 2.77 -15.55 -6.09
C PHE A 97 2.21 -16.79 -6.79
N ALA A 98 1.50 -16.62 -7.91
CA ALA A 98 1.05 -17.75 -8.74
C ALA A 98 2.22 -18.58 -9.27
N TYR A 99 3.33 -17.95 -9.66
CA TYR A 99 4.55 -18.67 -10.05
C TYR A 99 5.10 -19.51 -8.89
N VAL A 100 5.18 -18.94 -7.68
CA VAL A 100 5.61 -19.69 -6.48
C VAL A 100 4.71 -20.90 -6.24
N LEU A 101 3.40 -20.73 -6.27
CA LEU A 101 2.45 -21.84 -6.06
C LEU A 101 2.60 -22.95 -7.09
N ASN A 102 2.77 -22.60 -8.37
CA ASN A 102 2.98 -23.56 -9.44
C ASN A 102 4.33 -24.29 -9.32
N GLY A 103 5.39 -23.58 -8.93
CA GLY A 103 6.72 -24.18 -8.68
C GLY A 103 6.69 -25.18 -7.53
N LEU A 104 6.00 -24.86 -6.43
CA LEU A 104 5.81 -25.79 -5.32
C LEU A 104 5.04 -27.03 -5.76
N LEU A 105 3.93 -26.85 -6.48
CA LEU A 105 3.13 -27.96 -6.99
C LEU A 105 3.94 -28.88 -7.91
N ALA A 106 4.75 -28.31 -8.80
CA ALA A 106 5.63 -29.06 -9.70
C ALA A 106 6.70 -29.88 -8.93
N SER A 107 7.13 -29.41 -7.77
CA SER A 107 8.04 -30.13 -6.86
C SER A 107 7.34 -31.14 -5.95
N GLY A 108 6.02 -31.33 -6.09
CA GLY A 108 5.22 -32.21 -5.24
C GLY A 108 5.01 -31.67 -3.81
N ARG A 109 5.23 -30.38 -3.59
CA ARG A 109 5.06 -29.71 -2.29
C ARG A 109 3.77 -28.90 -2.25
N SER A 110 3.14 -28.85 -1.08
CA SER A 110 2.04 -27.92 -0.82
C SER A 110 2.57 -26.62 -0.21
N PRO A 111 1.87 -25.49 -0.38
CA PRO A 111 2.24 -24.23 0.28
C PRO A 111 2.32 -24.36 1.82
N GLN A 112 1.47 -25.18 2.43
CA GLN A 112 1.44 -25.39 3.88
C GLN A 112 2.63 -26.21 4.39
N SER A 113 3.29 -26.97 3.51
CA SER A 113 4.46 -27.80 3.86
C SER A 113 5.78 -27.23 3.34
N ALA A 114 5.74 -26.17 2.54
CA ALA A 114 6.93 -25.50 2.03
C ALA A 114 7.51 -24.55 3.07
N SER A 115 8.83 -24.49 3.13
CA SER A 115 9.57 -23.50 3.90
C SER A 115 9.52 -22.13 3.22
N LEU A 116 9.73 -21.07 4.02
CA LEU A 116 9.85 -19.72 3.48
C LEU A 116 11.03 -19.60 2.51
N ASP A 117 12.13 -20.31 2.76
CA ASP A 117 13.30 -20.32 1.87
C ASP A 117 12.98 -20.93 0.49
N GLU A 118 12.18 -22.01 0.44
CA GLU A 118 11.69 -22.59 -0.82
C GLU A 118 10.79 -21.61 -1.57
N MET A 119 9.88 -20.94 -0.87
CA MET A 119 9.00 -19.92 -1.46
C MET A 119 9.78 -18.72 -1.98
N GLU A 120 10.78 -18.24 -1.22
CA GLU A 120 11.63 -17.12 -1.59
C GLU A 120 12.52 -17.45 -2.79
N ALA A 121 13.05 -18.67 -2.88
CA ALA A 121 13.82 -19.11 -4.04
C ALA A 121 12.96 -19.07 -5.33
N LEU A 122 11.72 -19.56 -5.26
CA LEU A 122 10.77 -19.47 -6.37
C LEU A 122 10.35 -18.02 -6.66
N TRP A 123 10.24 -17.19 -5.63
CA TRP A 123 9.92 -15.77 -5.77
C TRP A 123 11.02 -15.01 -6.53
N GLN A 124 12.29 -15.27 -6.21
CA GLN A 124 13.41 -14.67 -6.94
C GLN A 124 13.50 -15.16 -8.39
N GLN A 125 13.15 -16.42 -8.66
CA GLN A 125 13.01 -16.92 -10.03
C GLN A 125 11.89 -16.19 -10.79
N ALA A 126 10.73 -15.98 -10.16
CA ALA A 126 9.63 -15.21 -10.74
C ALA A 126 10.04 -13.77 -11.11
N LYS A 127 10.86 -13.13 -10.26
CA LYS A 127 11.41 -11.79 -10.51
C LYS A 127 12.41 -11.74 -11.67
N ALA A 128 13.09 -12.84 -11.97
CA ALA A 128 14.13 -12.87 -13.01
C ALA A 128 13.58 -13.09 -14.42
N ILE A 129 12.34 -13.58 -14.55
CA ILE A 129 11.68 -13.89 -15.83
C ILE A 129 10.61 -12.87 -16.24
N GLU A 130 10.29 -11.93 -15.35
CA GLU A 130 9.41 -10.78 -15.59
C GLU A 130 10.19 -9.57 -16.11
#